data_AF-A0A645GVS0-F1
#
_entry.id   AF-A0A645GVS0-F1
#
_cell.length_a   1.000
_cell.length_b   1.000
_cell.length_c   1.000
_cell.angle_alpha   90.00
_cell.angle_beta   90.00
_cell.angle_gamma   90.00
#
_symmetry.space_group_name_H-M   'P 1'
#
loop_
_entity.id
_entity.type
_entity.pdbx_description
1 polymer ?
#
loop_
_entity_poly.entity_id
_entity_poly.type
_entity_poly.pdbx_seq_one_letter_code
_entity_poly.pdbx_strand_id
1 'polypeptide(L)'
;MSKLAAAVIEGIGMLFIYFLFILINGAFIIYQTRRYVDINEVMNDINTLLSGNIGINLGHVFVFMFAVLVFVIGFIVTVYTAMTIRKSIFSEIKFGGFLSFIIFIGLNWALTYVSGEFYSIVSPEYNSFVNVTTVSASELLVIMFPVIAVSIIQSIILTLCSGYLLEKKINL
;
A
#
# COMPACT_ATOMS: atom_id res chain seq x y z
N MET A 1 0.58 20.00 10.82
CA MET A 1 0.17 18.81 10.04
C MET A 1 -0.37 17.75 10.98
N SER A 2 -1.44 17.03 10.58
CA SER A 2 -1.89 15.83 11.30
C SER A 2 -0.77 14.79 11.35
N LYS A 3 -0.60 14.09 12.48
CA LYS A 3 0.38 12.99 12.62
C LYS A 3 0.19 11.90 11.55
N LEU A 4 -1.05 11.71 11.08
CA LEU A 4 -1.39 10.82 9.97
C LEU A 4 -0.80 11.32 8.64
N ALA A 5 -0.98 12.61 8.34
CA ALA A 5 -0.46 13.20 7.11
C ALA A 5 1.08 13.17 7.07
N ALA A 6 1.73 13.39 8.21
CA ALA A 6 3.18 13.26 8.33
C ALA A 6 3.65 11.82 8.03
N ALA A 7 3.04 10.80 8.65
CA ALA A 7 3.40 9.40 8.43
C ALA A 7 3.15 8.95 6.97
N VAL A 8 2.07 9.41 6.34
CA VAL A 8 1.78 9.12 4.91
C VAL A 8 2.82 9.79 4.01
N ILE A 9 3.15 11.06 4.26
CA ILE A 9 4.17 11.80 3.50
C ILE A 9 5.56 11.18 3.68
N GLU A 10 5.92 10.79 4.91
CA GLU A 10 7.19 10.13 5.21
C GLU A 10 7.29 8.76 4.51
N GLY A 11 6.20 7.97 4.51
CA GLY A 11 6.12 6.70 3.79
C GLY A 11 6.29 6.85 2.28
N ILE A 12 5.56 7.80 1.68
CA ILE A 12 5.69 8.14 0.26
C ILE A 12 7.09 8.66 -0.05
N GLY A 13 7.64 9.52 0.82
CA GLY A 13 8.98 10.09 0.68
C GLY A 13 10.08 9.03 0.71
N MET A 14 10.01 8.06 1.63
CA MET A 14 10.96 6.95 1.68
C MET A 14 10.92 6.10 0.41
N LEU A 15 9.72 5.83 -0.12
CA LEU A 15 9.56 5.05 -1.34
C LEU A 15 10.09 5.80 -2.57
N PHE A 16 9.85 7.10 -2.64
CA PHE A 16 10.40 7.98 -3.67
C PHE A 16 11.93 8.04 -3.60
N ILE A 17 12.51 8.15 -2.39
CA ILE A 17 13.96 8.10 -2.19
C ILE A 17 14.52 6.75 -2.64
N TYR A 18 13.85 5.65 -2.30
CA TYR A 18 14.27 4.30 -2.72
C TYR A 18 14.25 4.16 -4.26
N PHE A 19 13.21 4.68 -4.90
CA PHE A 19 13.11 4.70 -6.36
C PHE A 19 14.22 5.54 -7.01
N LEU A 20 14.53 6.72 -6.46
CA LEU A 20 15.66 7.54 -6.89
C LEU A 20 17.00 6.80 -6.72
N PHE A 21 17.19 6.08 -5.63
CA PHE A 21 18.39 5.26 -5.41
C PHE A 21 18.55 4.20 -6.49
N ILE A 22 17.49 3.51 -6.89
CA ILE A 22 17.54 2.53 -7.98
C ILE A 22 17.93 3.21 -9.29
N LEU A 23 17.33 4.36 -9.62
CA LEU A 23 17.65 5.10 -10.84
C LEU A 23 19.09 5.61 -10.87
N ILE A 24 19.57 6.18 -9.75
CA ILE A 24 20.93 6.71 -9.63
C ILE A 24 21.95 5.57 -9.72
N ASN A 25 21.71 4.43 -9.06
CA ASN A 25 22.59 3.27 -9.17
C ASN A 25 22.62 2.71 -10.59
N GLY A 26 21.46 2.62 -11.26
CA GLY A 26 21.38 2.26 -12.67
C GLY A 26 22.21 3.20 -13.54
N ALA A 27 22.02 4.52 -13.40
CA ALA A 27 22.77 5.54 -14.14
C ALA A 27 24.28 5.50 -13.86
N PHE A 28 24.70 5.22 -12.62
CA PHE A 28 26.11 5.11 -12.23
C PHE A 28 26.81 3.91 -12.88
N ILE A 29 26.14 2.75 -12.91
CA ILE A 29 26.64 1.55 -13.61
C ILE A 29 26.83 1.87 -15.10
N ILE A 30 25.91 2.60 -15.71
CA ILE A 30 25.97 2.99 -17.13
C ILE A 30 27.10 3.99 -17.41
N TYR A 31 27.29 4.99 -16.55
CA TYR A 31 28.36 5.97 -16.66
C TYR A 31 29.75 5.32 -16.64
N GLN A 32 29.96 4.31 -15.78
CA GLN A 32 31.20 3.52 -15.79
C GLN A 32 31.40 2.73 -17.09
N THR A 33 30.32 2.38 -17.80
CA THR A 33 30.36 1.49 -18.98
C THR A 33 30.50 2.24 -20.32
N ARG A 34 30.51 3.58 -20.33
CA ARG A 34 30.71 4.46 -21.51
C ARG A 34 29.86 4.14 -22.75
N ARG A 35 28.61 3.71 -22.58
CA ARG A 35 27.66 3.51 -23.69
C ARG A 35 26.73 4.71 -23.88
N TYR A 36 26.30 4.94 -25.13
CA TYR A 36 25.23 5.89 -25.47
C TYR A 36 23.96 5.51 -24.70
N VAL A 37 23.23 6.51 -24.20
CA VAL A 37 22.03 6.29 -23.37
C VAL A 37 20.84 5.98 -24.27
N ASP A 38 20.59 4.71 -24.55
CA ASP A 38 19.29 4.23 -25.00
C ASP A 38 18.48 3.76 -23.78
N ILE A 39 17.38 4.46 -23.47
CA ILE A 39 16.51 4.15 -22.33
C ILE A 39 16.00 2.69 -22.39
N ASN A 40 15.81 2.14 -23.58
CA ASN A 40 15.38 0.74 -23.72
C ASN A 40 16.48 -0.23 -23.29
N GLU A 41 17.75 0.04 -23.63
CA GLU A 41 18.89 -0.76 -23.16
C GLU A 41 19.04 -0.65 -21.64
N VAL A 42 18.86 0.56 -21.08
CA VAL A 42 18.88 0.78 -19.62
C VAL A 42 17.81 -0.04 -18.90
N MET A 43 16.57 -0.04 -19.39
CA MET A 43 15.52 -0.86 -18.80
C MET A 43 15.82 -2.35 -18.94
N ASN A 44 16.43 -2.78 -20.05
CA ASN A 44 16.76 -4.17 -20.29
C ASN A 44 17.89 -4.66 -19.36
N ASP A 45 18.91 -3.84 -19.13
CA ASP A 45 20.01 -4.14 -18.20
C ASP A 45 19.52 -4.21 -16.75
N ILE A 46 18.67 -3.26 -16.33
CA ILE A 46 18.02 -3.29 -15.02
C ILE A 46 17.15 -4.54 -14.87
N ASN A 47 16.35 -4.87 -15.88
CA ASN A 47 15.51 -6.07 -15.86
C ASN A 47 16.35 -7.35 -15.83
N THR A 48 17.50 -7.39 -16.51
CA THR A 48 18.41 -8.54 -16.52
C THR A 48 19.10 -8.72 -15.16
N LEU A 49 19.52 -7.61 -14.53
CA LEU A 49 20.06 -7.61 -13.16
C LEU A 49 19.03 -8.06 -12.12
N LEU A 50 17.79 -7.58 -12.23
CA LEU A 50 16.71 -7.92 -11.29
C LEU A 50 16.17 -9.34 -11.50
N SER A 51 16.08 -9.80 -12.75
CA SER A 51 15.46 -11.07 -13.09
C SER A 51 16.30 -12.27 -12.69
N GLY A 52 17.64 -12.15 -12.71
CA GLY A 52 18.54 -13.23 -12.30
C GLY A 52 18.08 -14.60 -12.85
N ASN A 53 17.90 -15.58 -11.97
CA ASN A 53 17.33 -16.90 -12.30
C ASN A 53 15.85 -17.07 -11.90
N ILE A 54 15.21 -15.99 -11.43
CA ILE A 54 13.89 -15.99 -10.74
C ILE A 54 12.80 -15.25 -11.53
N GLY A 55 13.14 -14.60 -12.66
CA GLY A 55 12.16 -14.01 -13.58
C GLY A 55 11.51 -12.70 -13.10
N ILE A 56 12.02 -12.06 -12.05
CA ILE A 56 11.47 -10.82 -11.48
C ILE A 56 12.02 -9.61 -12.25
N ASN A 57 11.16 -8.83 -12.92
CA ASN A 57 11.56 -7.59 -13.58
C ASN A 57 11.18 -6.33 -12.78
N LEU A 58 11.59 -5.15 -13.25
CA LEU A 58 11.31 -3.87 -12.59
C LEU A 58 9.81 -3.61 -12.38
N GLY A 59 8.96 -4.09 -13.29
CA GLY A 59 7.50 -3.99 -13.18
C GLY A 59 6.95 -4.76 -11.97
N HIS A 60 7.48 -5.95 -11.69
CA HIS A 60 7.08 -6.72 -10.50
C HIS A 60 7.44 -5.97 -9.22
N VAL A 61 8.66 -5.43 -9.16
CA VAL A 61 9.14 -4.66 -8.00
C VAL A 61 8.26 -3.43 -7.79
N PHE A 62 7.88 -2.73 -8.87
CA PHE A 62 7.00 -1.58 -8.79
C PHE A 62 5.62 -1.94 -8.23
N VAL A 63 4.94 -2.95 -8.80
CA VAL A 63 3.60 -3.37 -8.35
C VAL A 63 3.64 -3.82 -6.89
N PHE A 64 4.66 -4.59 -6.50
CA PHE A 64 4.83 -5.03 -5.12
C PHE A 64 5.05 -3.86 -4.16
N MET A 65 5.97 -2.96 -4.46
CA MET A 65 6.25 -1.78 -3.63
C MET A 65 5.03 -0.87 -3.51
N PHE A 66 4.28 -0.71 -4.59
CA PHE A 66 3.05 0.08 -4.60
C PHE A 66 1.95 -0.58 -3.74
N ALA A 67 1.78 -1.90 -3.83
CA ALA A 67 0.85 -2.63 -2.97
C ALA A 67 1.22 -2.48 -1.49
N VAL A 68 2.49 -2.69 -1.15
CA VAL A 68 3.00 -2.51 0.23
C VAL A 68 2.73 -1.11 0.74
N LEU A 69 3.00 -0.07 -0.06
CA LEU A 69 2.72 1.32 0.31
C LEU A 69 1.25 1.52 0.65
N VAL A 70 0.35 1.05 -0.22
CA VAL A 70 -1.10 1.20 -0.02
C VAL A 70 -1.56 0.46 1.23
N PHE A 71 -1.05 -0.74 1.50
CA PHE A 71 -1.37 -1.47 2.73
C PHE A 71 -0.84 -0.78 3.99
N VAL A 72 0.38 -0.22 3.95
CA VAL A 72 0.93 0.55 5.08
C VAL A 72 0.07 1.78 5.34
N ILE A 73 -0.33 2.52 4.30
CA ILE A 73 -1.25 3.66 4.45
C ILE A 73 -2.57 3.20 5.05
N GLY A 74 -3.18 2.14 4.51
CA GLY A 74 -4.44 1.59 5.02
C GLY A 74 -4.35 1.16 6.48
N PHE A 75 -3.24 0.54 6.90
CA PHE A 75 -2.98 0.20 8.30
C PHE A 75 -2.94 1.44 9.19
N ILE A 76 -2.15 2.46 8.82
CA ILE A 76 -2.01 3.69 9.62
C ILE A 76 -3.36 4.42 9.71
N VAL A 77 -4.11 4.51 8.60
CA VAL A 77 -5.46 5.10 8.58
C VAL A 77 -6.40 4.34 9.51
N THR A 78 -6.38 3.00 9.49
CA THR A 78 -7.23 2.18 10.36
C THR A 78 -6.90 2.39 11.85
N VAL A 79 -5.61 2.45 12.20
CA VAL A 79 -5.16 2.79 13.56
C VAL A 79 -5.67 4.17 13.96
N TYR A 80 -5.55 5.15 13.08
CA TYR A 80 -6.01 6.51 13.32
C TYR A 80 -7.54 6.59 13.51
N THR A 81 -8.30 5.88 12.69
CA THR A 81 -9.77 5.80 12.81
C THR A 81 -10.17 5.14 14.13
N ALA A 82 -9.51 4.06 14.53
CA ALA A 82 -9.78 3.40 15.82
C ALA A 82 -9.50 4.33 17.02
N MET A 83 -8.40 5.09 16.98
CA MET A 83 -8.12 6.12 17.99
C MET A 83 -9.17 7.23 17.99
N THR A 84 -9.64 7.64 16.80
CA THR A 84 -10.64 8.71 16.63
C THR A 84 -12.00 8.27 17.16
N ILE A 85 -12.49 7.08 16.78
CA ILE A 85 -13.72 6.50 17.32
C ILE A 85 -13.66 6.44 18.85
N ARG A 86 -12.56 5.94 19.42
CA ARG A 86 -12.39 5.90 20.87
C ARG A 86 -12.48 7.30 21.48
N LYS A 87 -11.80 8.28 20.90
CA LYS A 87 -11.77 9.66 21.43
C LYS A 87 -13.08 10.42 21.24
N SER A 88 -13.88 10.09 20.23
CA SER A 88 -15.13 10.78 19.92
C SER A 88 -16.34 10.13 20.57
N ILE A 89 -16.42 8.80 20.63
CA ILE A 89 -17.61 8.07 21.14
C ILE A 89 -17.38 7.56 22.57
N PHE A 90 -16.16 7.15 22.90
CA PHE A 90 -15.83 6.49 24.17
C PHE A 90 -14.83 7.29 25.01
N SER A 91 -14.96 8.62 24.98
CA SER A 91 -14.01 9.56 25.59
C SER A 91 -13.85 9.35 27.11
N GLU A 92 -14.90 8.89 27.79
CA GLU A 92 -14.96 8.75 29.25
C GLU A 92 -14.34 7.45 29.79
N ILE A 93 -13.97 6.50 28.92
CA ILE A 93 -13.49 5.19 29.35
C ILE A 93 -12.00 5.23 29.72
N LYS A 94 -11.67 4.86 30.97
CA LYS A 94 -10.31 4.88 31.54
C LYS A 94 -9.27 4.06 30.76
N PHE A 95 -9.64 2.95 30.14
CA PHE A 95 -8.73 2.06 29.39
C PHE A 95 -8.69 2.38 27.89
N GLY A 96 -8.38 3.64 27.56
CA GLY A 96 -8.45 4.11 26.19
C GLY A 96 -7.54 3.37 25.19
N GLY A 97 -6.35 2.91 25.62
CA GLY A 97 -5.42 2.19 24.74
C GLY A 97 -5.97 0.81 24.31
N PHE A 98 -6.41 0.02 25.29
CA PHE A 98 -7.00 -1.30 25.06
C PHE A 98 -8.29 -1.23 24.24
N LEU A 99 -9.15 -0.23 24.51
CA LEU A 99 -10.37 -0.03 23.74
C LEU A 99 -10.07 0.34 22.27
N SER A 100 -9.10 1.21 22.03
CA SER A 100 -8.65 1.53 20.66
C SER A 100 -8.11 0.31 19.93
N PHE A 101 -7.45 -0.61 20.64
CA PHE A 101 -6.98 -1.87 20.06
C PHE A 101 -8.13 -2.82 19.69
N ILE A 102 -9.16 -2.96 20.55
CA ILE A 102 -10.36 -3.75 20.22
C ILE A 102 -11.07 -3.16 19.00
N ILE A 103 -11.26 -1.83 18.96
CA ILE A 103 -11.87 -1.15 17.80
C ILE A 103 -11.03 -1.39 16.54
N PHE A 104 -9.70 -1.32 16.65
CA PHE A 104 -8.80 -1.62 15.54
C PHE A 104 -8.97 -3.05 15.01
N ILE A 105 -9.05 -4.05 15.88
CA ILE A 105 -9.31 -5.44 15.48
C ILE A 105 -10.67 -5.54 14.76
N GLY A 106 -11.72 -4.95 15.34
CA GLY A 106 -13.05 -4.96 14.75
C GLY A 106 -13.10 -4.30 13.37
N LEU A 107 -12.42 -3.16 13.20
CA LEU A 107 -12.29 -2.50 11.91
C LEU A 107 -11.54 -3.37 10.89
N ASN A 108 -10.38 -3.95 11.25
CA ASN A 108 -9.64 -4.82 10.34
C ASN A 108 -10.45 -6.05 9.91
N TRP A 109 -11.18 -6.65 10.86
CA TRP A 109 -12.07 -7.76 10.57
C TRP A 109 -13.18 -7.35 9.59
N ALA A 110 -13.85 -6.22 9.83
CA ALA A 110 -14.89 -5.71 8.94
C ALA A 110 -14.33 -5.38 7.54
N LEU A 111 -13.17 -4.75 7.46
CA LEU A 111 -12.51 -4.40 6.19
C LEU A 111 -12.14 -5.65 5.40
N THR A 112 -11.63 -6.68 6.08
CA THR A 112 -11.25 -7.97 5.48
C THR A 112 -12.47 -8.75 5.00
N TYR A 113 -13.55 -8.73 5.77
CA TYR A 113 -14.81 -9.35 5.38
C TYR A 113 -15.38 -8.69 4.11
N VAL A 114 -15.46 -7.36 4.10
CA VAL A 114 -15.98 -6.60 2.94
C VAL A 114 -15.08 -6.74 1.72
N SER A 115 -13.75 -6.70 1.90
CA SER A 115 -12.83 -6.89 0.78
C SER A 115 -12.89 -8.31 0.22
N GLY A 116 -13.02 -9.33 1.08
CA GLY A 116 -13.17 -10.73 0.66
C GLY A 116 -14.38 -10.95 -0.24
N GLU A 117 -15.55 -10.42 0.14
CA GLU A 117 -16.75 -10.44 -0.70
C GLU A 117 -16.51 -9.72 -2.03
N PHE A 118 -15.87 -8.56 -2.01
CA PHE A 118 -15.61 -7.79 -3.23
C PHE A 118 -14.61 -8.50 -4.17
N TYR A 119 -13.55 -9.11 -3.62
CA TYR A 119 -12.56 -9.86 -4.40
C TYR A 119 -13.19 -11.07 -5.07
N SER A 120 -14.11 -11.77 -4.39
CA SER A 120 -14.83 -12.90 -4.96
C SER A 120 -15.65 -12.53 -6.21
N ILE A 121 -16.07 -11.26 -6.32
CA ILE A 121 -16.86 -10.74 -7.45
C ILE A 121 -15.95 -10.20 -8.56
N VAL A 122 -14.92 -9.44 -8.20
CA VAL A 122 -14.14 -8.64 -9.16
C VAL A 122 -12.91 -9.37 -9.70
N SER A 123 -12.42 -10.39 -9.01
CA SER A 123 -11.29 -11.18 -9.48
C SER A 123 -11.51 -12.66 -9.19
N PRO A 124 -12.27 -13.37 -10.06
CA PRO A 124 -12.41 -14.83 -9.97
C PRO A 124 -11.05 -15.54 -10.04
N GLU A 125 -10.11 -14.93 -10.76
CA GLU A 125 -8.74 -15.40 -10.93
C GLU A 125 -7.93 -15.37 -9.62
N TYR A 126 -8.25 -14.45 -8.69
CA TYR A 126 -7.61 -14.36 -7.37
C TYR A 126 -7.63 -15.69 -6.59
N ASN A 127 -8.73 -16.45 -6.73
CA ASN A 127 -8.88 -17.76 -6.06
C ASN A 127 -8.15 -18.91 -6.79
N SER A 128 -7.73 -18.71 -8.03
CA SER A 128 -7.12 -19.75 -8.88
C SER A 128 -5.58 -19.73 -8.90
N PHE A 129 -4.94 -18.82 -8.16
CA PHE A 129 -3.49 -18.59 -8.21
C PHE A 129 -2.60 -19.59 -7.47
N VAL A 130 -3.16 -20.68 -6.94
CA VAL A 130 -2.43 -21.62 -6.07
C VAL A 130 -1.33 -22.41 -6.82
N ASN A 131 -1.31 -22.41 -8.17
CA ASN A 131 -0.44 -23.29 -8.96
C ASN A 131 0.44 -22.62 -10.05
N VAL A 132 0.60 -21.29 -10.09
CA VAL A 132 1.41 -20.63 -11.12
C VAL A 132 2.85 -20.37 -10.62
N THR A 133 3.83 -21.06 -11.19
CA THR A 133 5.25 -20.97 -10.78
C THR A 133 5.96 -19.70 -11.23
N THR A 134 5.45 -18.98 -12.23
CA THR A 134 5.99 -17.70 -12.71
C THR A 134 4.85 -16.83 -13.24
N VAL A 135 4.56 -15.72 -12.57
CA VAL A 135 3.55 -14.73 -12.99
C VAL A 135 4.27 -13.59 -13.70
N SER A 136 3.79 -13.13 -14.84
CA SER A 136 4.36 -11.96 -15.52
C SER A 136 4.01 -10.65 -14.80
N ALA A 137 4.75 -9.57 -15.06
CA ALA A 137 4.50 -8.28 -14.41
C ALA A 137 3.11 -7.72 -14.73
N SER A 138 2.64 -7.95 -15.95
CA SER A 138 1.31 -7.56 -16.41
C SER A 138 0.21 -8.34 -15.70
N GLU A 139 0.38 -9.66 -15.55
CA GLU A 139 -0.57 -10.50 -14.81
C GLU A 139 -0.58 -10.13 -13.33
N LEU A 140 0.59 -9.91 -12.73
CA LEU A 140 0.70 -9.45 -11.34
C LEU A 140 -0.04 -8.12 -11.15
N LEU A 141 0.07 -7.20 -12.10
CA LEU A 141 -0.67 -5.94 -12.07
C LEU A 141 -2.18 -6.19 -12.15
N VAL A 142 -2.66 -7.00 -13.08
CA VAL A 142 -4.09 -7.32 -13.23
C VAL A 142 -4.67 -7.92 -11.94
N ILE A 143 -3.92 -8.77 -11.26
CA ILE A 143 -4.36 -9.41 -9.99
C ILE A 143 -4.30 -8.43 -8.81
N MET A 144 -3.21 -7.66 -8.69
CA MET A 144 -3.00 -6.77 -7.56
C MET A 144 -3.79 -5.47 -7.70
N PHE A 145 -4.14 -5.05 -8.91
CA PHE A 145 -4.82 -3.78 -9.13
C PHE A 145 -6.21 -3.70 -8.45
N PRO A 146 -7.11 -4.71 -8.55
CA PRO A 146 -8.35 -4.73 -7.79
C PRO A 146 -8.11 -4.68 -6.27
N VAL A 147 -7.10 -5.41 -5.78
CA VAL A 147 -6.74 -5.45 -4.36
C VAL A 147 -6.33 -4.05 -3.88
N ILE A 148 -5.40 -3.42 -4.61
CA ILE A 148 -4.90 -2.08 -4.35
C ILE A 148 -6.03 -1.05 -4.41
N ALA A 149 -6.89 -1.12 -5.44
CA ALA A 149 -8.00 -0.20 -5.62
C ALA A 149 -8.98 -0.25 -4.44
N VAL A 150 -9.35 -1.45 -4.00
CA VAL A 150 -10.22 -1.63 -2.83
C VAL A 150 -9.55 -1.08 -1.57
N SER A 151 -8.27 -1.34 -1.34
CA SER A 151 -7.55 -0.80 -0.18
C SER A 151 -7.47 0.72 -0.18
N ILE A 152 -7.33 1.35 -1.35
CA ILE A 152 -7.39 2.82 -1.50
C ILE A 152 -8.80 3.32 -1.13
N ILE A 153 -9.85 2.72 -1.69
CA ILE A 153 -11.24 3.11 -1.42
C ILE A 153 -11.56 2.99 0.09
N GLN A 154 -11.17 1.87 0.71
CA GLN A 154 -11.33 1.66 2.15
C GLN A 154 -10.60 2.72 2.97
N SER A 155 -9.37 3.07 2.58
CA SER A 155 -8.58 4.13 3.24
C SER A 155 -9.26 5.50 3.13
N ILE A 156 -9.85 5.81 1.98
CA ILE A 156 -10.62 7.05 1.78
C ILE A 156 -11.85 7.07 2.70
N ILE A 157 -12.64 5.99 2.72
CA ILE A 157 -13.84 5.88 3.56
C ILE A 157 -13.49 6.06 5.04
N LEU A 158 -12.45 5.37 5.53
CA LEU A 158 -12.00 5.49 6.92
C LEU A 158 -11.53 6.91 7.26
N THR A 159 -10.85 7.57 6.32
CA THR A 159 -10.43 8.97 6.48
C THR A 159 -11.64 9.89 6.59
N LEU A 160 -12.64 9.73 5.73
CA LEU A 160 -13.90 10.50 5.78
C LEU A 160 -14.67 10.25 7.08
N CYS A 161 -14.80 8.99 7.52
CA CYS A 161 -15.41 8.65 8.80
C CYS A 161 -14.66 9.31 9.97
N SER A 162 -13.33 9.30 9.94
CA SER A 162 -12.52 9.94 10.98
C SER A 162 -12.72 11.45 10.99
N GLY A 163 -12.75 12.10 9.82
CA GLY A 163 -13.04 13.52 9.69
C GLY A 163 -14.40 13.90 10.27
N TYR A 164 -15.45 13.16 9.88
CA TYR A 164 -16.81 13.36 10.40
C TYR A 164 -16.91 13.22 11.92
N LEU A 165 -16.25 12.20 12.49
CA LEU A 165 -16.26 11.96 13.94
C LEU A 165 -15.49 13.04 14.72
N LEU A 166 -14.52 13.71 14.11
CA LEU A 166 -13.80 14.82 14.72
C LEU A 166 -14.64 16.09 14.73
N GLU A 167 -15.33 16.40 13.62
CA GLU A 167 -16.24 17.55 13.53
C GLU A 167 -17.37 17.45 14.56
N LYS A 168 -17.99 16.27 14.70
CA LYS A 168 -19.05 16.09 15.70
C LYS A 168 -18.58 16.23 17.13
N LYS A 169 -17.33 15.88 17.44
CA LYS A 169 -16.76 16.06 18.79
C LYS A 169 -16.55 17.53 19.15
N ILE A 170 -16.34 18.42 18.18
CA ILE A 170 -16.23 19.86 18.46
C ILE A 170 -17.59 20.47 18.83
N ASN A 171 -18.68 19.84 18.39
CA ASN A 171 -20.06 20.28 18.64
C ASN A 171 -20.76 19.57 19.82
N LEU A 172 -20.06 18.68 20.54
CA LEU A 172 -20.53 17.97 21.74
C LEU A 172 -19.74 18.45 22.96
#